data_AF-A0A971TZX6-F1
#
_entry.id   AF-A0A971TZX6-F1
#
_cell.length_a   1.000
_cell.length_b   1.000
_cell.length_c   1.000
_cell.angle_alpha   90.00
_cell.angle_beta   90.00
_cell.angle_gamma   90.00
#
_symmetry.space_group_name_H-M   'P 1'
#
loop_
_entity.id
_entity.type
_entity.pdbx_description
1 polymer ?
#
loop_
_entity_poly.entity_id
_entity_poly.type
_entity_poly.pdbx_seq_one_letter_code
_entity_poly.pdbx_strand_id
1 'polypeptide(L)' 'MKAKSENNGKYMGSVKVGQKGQIVIPKEVREMFEISPGDTLVLLADSEKGIA' A
#
# COMPACT_ATOMS: atom_id res chain seq x y z
N MET A 1 14.20 15.97 16.37
CA MET A 1 12.77 15.65 16.27
C MET A 1 12.30 16.07 14.88
N LYS A 2 12.05 15.13 13.96
CA LYS A 2 11.46 15.48 12.65
C LYS A 2 9.94 15.51 12.82
N ALA A 3 9.33 16.62 12.40
CA ALA A 3 7.88 16.80 12.38
C ALA A 3 7.23 15.61 11.68
N LYS A 4 6.38 14.89 12.41
CA LYS A 4 5.50 13.86 11.86
C LYS A 4 4.47 14.63 11.04
N SER A 5 4.70 14.75 9.73
CA SER A 5 3.68 15.30 8.82
C SER A 5 2.46 14.41 8.97
N GLU A 6 1.35 14.96 9.49
CA GLU A 6 0.05 14.31 9.45
C GLU A 6 -0.29 14.07 7.99
N ASN A 7 0.03 12.87 7.50
CA ASN A 7 -0.38 12.45 6.18
C ASN A 7 -1.85 12.05 6.33
N ASN A 8 -2.72 12.83 5.70
CA ASN A 8 -4.16 12.92 5.91
C ASN A 8 -4.92 11.65 5.42
N GLY A 9 -4.52 10.46 5.88
CA GLY A 9 -5.01 9.16 5.43
C GLY A 9 -4.72 8.84 3.96
N LYS A 10 -3.76 9.53 3.34
CA LYS A 10 -3.45 9.41 1.90
C LYS A 10 -1.99 9.04 1.69
N TYR A 11 -1.75 8.14 0.74
CA TYR A 11 -0.43 7.73 0.29
C TYR A 11 -0.40 7.74 -1.24
N MET A 12 0.67 8.29 -1.83
CA MET A 12 0.92 8.23 -3.27
C MET A 12 2.39 7.88 -3.50
N GLY A 13 2.63 6.82 -4.27
CA GLY A 13 3.98 6.36 -4.60
C GLY A 13 3.94 5.23 -5.62
N SER A 14 5.04 5.04 -6.34
CA SER A 14 5.20 3.91 -7.25
C SER A 14 5.81 2.71 -6.52
N VAL A 15 5.24 1.52 -6.71
CA VAL A 15 5.84 0.25 -6.27
C VAL A 15 6.27 -0.58 -7.48
N LYS A 16 7.32 -1.38 -7.31
CA LYS A 16 7.77 -2.31 -8.36
C LYS A 16 7.19 -3.69 -8.13
N VAL A 17 6.82 -4.35 -9.22
CA VAL A 17 6.42 -5.75 -9.22
C VAL A 17 7.67 -6.63 -9.17
N GLY A 18 7.69 -7.57 -8.23
CA GLY A 18 8.78 -8.54 -8.07
C GLY A 18 8.70 -9.70 -9.05
N GLN A 19 9.70 -10.58 -9.03
CA GLN A 19 9.86 -11.67 -10.01
C GLN A 19 8.67 -12.65 -10.08
N LYS A 20 7.86 -12.77 -9.03
CA LYS A 20 6.67 -13.65 -9.00
C LYS A 20 5.34 -12.88 -9.12
N GLY A 21 5.37 -11.65 -9.63
CA GLY A 21 4.16 -10.81 -9.68
C GLY A 21 3.76 -10.21 -8.33
N GLN A 22 4.54 -10.42 -7.27
CA GLN A 22 4.27 -9.88 -5.94
C GLN A 22 4.53 -8.37 -5.88
N ILE A 23 3.72 -7.67 -5.11
CA ILE A 23 3.96 -6.27 -4.71
C ILE A 23 4.26 -6.22 -3.22
N VAL A 24 5.12 -5.28 -2.81
CA VAL A 24 5.40 -5.03 -1.40
C VAL A 24 4.59 -3.82 -0.96
N ILE A 25 3.75 -3.99 0.06
CA ILE A 25 3.02 -2.87 0.67
C ILE A 25 4.03 -2.03 1.47
N PRO A 26 4.19 -0.73 1.14
CA PRO A 26 5.09 0.17 1.85
C PRO A 26 4.83 0.18 3.35
N LYS A 27 5.87 0.41 4.15
CA LYS A 27 5.76 0.38 5.62
C LYS A 27 4.72 1.39 6.11
N GLU A 28 4.72 2.57 5.52
CA GLU A 28 3.82 3.68 5.85
C GLU A 28 2.35 3.31 5.59
N VAL A 29 2.08 2.57 4.52
CA VAL A 29 0.73 2.08 4.18
C VAL A 29 0.30 0.96 5.12
N ARG A 30 1.22 0.04 5.48
CA ARG A 30 0.94 -1.00 6.49
C ARG A 30 0.57 -0.40 7.84
N GLU A 31 1.31 0.62 8.29
CA GLU A 31 1.00 1.35 9.53
C GLU A 31 -0.32 2.14 9.42
N MET A 32 -0.62 2.72 8.25
CA MET A 32 -1.86 3.47 8.01
C MET A 32 -3.13 2.60 8.08
N PHE A 33 -3.06 1.37 7.56
CA PHE A 33 -4.20 0.44 7.53
C PHE A 33 -4.10 -0.68 8.57
N GLU A 34 -3.16 -0.57 9.51
CA GLU A 34 -2.91 -1.55 10.59
C GLU A 34 -2.71 -3.00 10.09
N ILE A 35 -2.12 -3.16 8.89
CA ILE A 35 -1.93 -4.46 8.24
C ILE A 35 -0.80 -5.25 8.89
N SER A 36 -1.10 -6.49 9.26
CA SER A 36 -0.21 -7.44 9.92
C SER A 36 0.02 -8.71 9.09
N PRO A 37 1.12 -9.45 9.34
CA PRO A 37 1.32 -10.75 8.71
C PRO A 37 0.18 -11.72 9.04
N GLY A 38 -0.40 -12.33 8.00
CA GLY A 38 -1.56 -13.22 8.13
C GLY A 38 -2.89 -12.58 7.74
N ASP A 39 -2.94 -11.25 7.64
CA ASP A 39 -4.13 -10.55 7.16
C ASP A 39 -4.42 -10.89 5.70
N THR A 40 -5.72 -10.98 5.38
CA THR A 40 -6.20 -11.14 4.02
C THR A 40 -6.70 -9.81 3.50
N LEU A 41 -6.21 -9.40 2.34
CA LEU A 41 -6.61 -8.15 1.69
C LEU A 41 -7.45 -8.45 0.45
N VAL A 42 -8.46 -7.63 0.21
CA VAL A 42 -9.23 -7.65 -1.04
C VAL A 42 -8.49 -6.79 -2.05
N LEU A 43 -8.21 -7.35 -3.22
CA LEU A 43 -7.67 -6.61 -4.36
C LEU A 43 -8.80 -6.29 -5.33
N LEU A 44 -9.05 -5.00 -5.57
CA LEU A 44 -9.99 -4.57 -6.60
C LEU A 44 -9.19 -4.15 -7.83
N ALA A 45 -9.48 -4.79 -8.97
CA ALA A 45 -8.81 -4.52 -10.23
C ALA A 45 -9.84 -4.37 -11.35
N ASP A 46 -9.68 -3.31 -12.12
CA ASP A 46 -10.48 -2.98 -13.29
C ASP A 46 -9.51 -2.66 -14.43
N SER A 47 -9.73 -3.25 -15.61
CA SER A 47 -8.81 -3.11 -16.74
C SER A 47 -8.72 -1.69 -17.29
N GLU A 48 -9.75 -0.87 -17.09
CA GLU A 48 -9.80 0.52 -17.57
C GLU A 48 -9.42 1.52 -16.47
N LYS A 49 -9.64 1.16 -15.18
CA LYS A 49 -9.44 2.07 -14.04
C LYS A 49 -8.21 1.76 -13.18
N GLY A 50 -7.61 0.58 -13.34
CA GLY A 50 -6.41 0.15 -12.63
C GLY A 50 -6.68 -0.69 -11.39
N ILE A 51 -5.70 -0.71 -10.48
CA ILE A 51 -5.71 -1.49 -9.24
C ILE A 51 -5.81 -0.53 -8.05
N ALA A 52 -6.70 -0.83 -7.11
CA ALA A 52 -6.87 -0.11 -5.85
C ALA A 52 -6.52 -1.00 -4.66
#